data_AF-A0A9E3SI81-F1
#
_entry.id   AF-A0A9E3SI81-F1
#
_cell.length_a   1.000
_cell.length_b   1.000
_cell.length_c   1.000
_cell.angle_alpha   90.00
_cell.angle_beta   90.00
_cell.angle_gamma   90.00
#
_symmetry.space_group_name_H-M   'P 1'
#
loop_
_entity.id
_entity.type
_entity.pdbx_description
1 polymer ?
#
loop_
_entity_poly.entity_id
_entity_poly.type
_entity_poly.pdbx_seq_one_letter_code
_entity_poly.pdbx_strand_id
1 'polypeptide(L)'
;APGECRDLAALAARERSAVEGAGSLGPEALLQLLERTDAFRRPERLERLMDLCECDLKARGLARTVPRERLRLAREAALGVDAAAIARDNPQSVPAAIHAARSARIAEVVQEG
;
A
#
# COMPACT_ATOMS: atom_id res chain seq x y z
N ALA A 1 -9.34 2.56 -21.59
CA ALA A 1 -9.02 1.65 -22.73
C ALA A 1 -8.88 0.19 -22.22
N PRO A 2 -9.06 -0.87 -23.03
CA PRO A 2 -9.01 -2.28 -22.57
C PRO A 2 -7.71 -2.70 -21.86
N GLY A 3 -6.60 -2.01 -22.10
CA GLY A 3 -5.33 -2.21 -21.38
C GLY A 3 -5.44 -1.91 -19.89
N GLU A 4 -6.14 -0.83 -19.50
CA GLU A 4 -6.30 -0.45 -18.09
C GLU A 4 -7.14 -1.48 -17.32
N CYS A 5 -8.18 -2.04 -17.96
CA CYS A 5 -8.97 -3.12 -17.37
C CYS A 5 -8.14 -4.39 -17.19
N ARG A 6 -7.31 -4.75 -18.18
CA ARG A 6 -6.41 -5.91 -18.09
C ARG A 6 -5.40 -5.74 -16.97
N ASP A 7 -4.79 -4.56 -16.87
CA ASP A 7 -3.78 -4.27 -15.85
C ASP A 7 -4.38 -4.28 -14.45
N LEU A 8 -5.59 -3.72 -14.28
CA LEU A 8 -6.30 -3.76 -13.00
C LEU A 8 -6.72 -5.19 -12.62
N ALA A 9 -7.23 -5.97 -13.57
CA ALA A 9 -7.58 -7.37 -13.33
C ALA A 9 -6.35 -8.21 -12.93
N ALA A 10 -5.22 -8.01 -13.60
CA ALA A 10 -3.96 -8.69 -13.29
C ALA A 10 -3.38 -8.25 -11.93
N LEU A 11 -3.61 -7.01 -11.52
CA LEU A 11 -3.24 -6.53 -10.20
C LEU A 11 -4.17 -7.11 -9.12
N ALA A 12 -5.48 -7.11 -9.36
CA ALA A 12 -6.48 -7.68 -8.46
C ALA A 12 -6.27 -9.18 -8.22
N ALA A 13 -5.94 -9.94 -9.27
CA ALA A 13 -5.64 -11.37 -9.15
C ALA A 13 -4.49 -11.66 -8.17
N ARG A 14 -3.53 -10.74 -8.04
CA ARG A 14 -2.36 -10.88 -7.15
C ARG A 14 -2.62 -10.33 -5.76
N GLU A 15 -3.17 -9.12 -5.67
CA GLU A 15 -3.13 -8.34 -4.44
C GLU A 15 -4.47 -8.24 -3.71
N ARG A 16 -5.59 -8.72 -4.29
CA ARG A 16 -6.93 -8.59 -3.68
C ARG A 16 -6.95 -9.11 -2.23
N SER A 17 -6.41 -10.30 -1.98
CA SER A 17 -6.40 -10.86 -0.63
C SER A 17 -5.59 -10.02 0.36
N ALA A 18 -4.49 -9.40 -0.08
CA ALA A 18 -3.68 -8.53 0.75
C ALA A 18 -4.39 -7.19 1.03
N VAL A 19 -5.09 -6.63 0.04
CA VAL A 19 -5.90 -5.41 0.19
C VAL A 19 -7.10 -5.64 1.13
N GLU A 20 -7.86 -6.72 0.92
CA GLU A 20 -8.98 -7.10 1.80
C GLU A 20 -8.51 -7.38 3.24
N GLY A 21 -7.30 -7.93 3.39
CA GLY A 21 -6.70 -8.30 4.69
C GLY A 21 -5.77 -7.24 5.30
N ALA A 22 -5.65 -6.05 4.70
CA ALA A 22 -4.65 -5.06 5.09
C ALA A 22 -4.77 -4.54 6.54
N GLY A 23 -5.93 -4.75 7.18
CA GLY A 23 -6.17 -4.43 8.58
C GLY A 23 -5.28 -5.23 9.54
N SER A 24 -4.88 -6.44 9.15
CA SER A 24 -4.02 -7.33 9.94
C SER A 24 -2.55 -7.30 9.51
N LEU A 25 -2.21 -6.54 8.46
CA LEU A 25 -0.83 -6.47 7.97
C LEU A 25 0.03 -5.58 8.88
N GLY A 26 1.24 -6.07 9.16
CA GLY A 26 2.30 -5.28 9.79
C GLY A 26 2.87 -4.21 8.84
N PRO A 27 3.66 -3.27 9.36
CA PRO A 27 4.16 -2.11 8.61
C PRO A 27 4.96 -2.49 7.35
N GLU A 28 5.82 -3.49 7.49
CA GLU A 28 6.63 -4.03 6.41
C GLU A 28 5.76 -4.63 5.29
N ALA A 29 4.75 -5.43 5.65
CA ALA A 29 3.85 -6.03 4.68
C ALA A 29 2.95 -4.99 4.00
N LEU A 30 2.56 -3.93 4.72
CA LEU A 30 1.86 -2.77 4.15
C LEU A 30 2.75 -2.04 3.14
N LEU A 31 4.01 -1.77 3.49
CA LEU A 31 4.96 -1.12 2.58
C LEU A 31 5.13 -1.94 1.29
N GLN A 32 5.37 -3.24 1.40
CA GLN A 32 5.52 -4.11 0.24
C GLN A 32 4.24 -4.19 -0.60
N LEU A 33 3.05 -4.17 0.01
CA LEU A 33 1.78 -4.08 -0.72
C LEU A 33 1.67 -2.77 -1.52
N LEU A 34 2.05 -1.64 -0.92
CA LEU A 34 2.07 -0.33 -1.58
C LEU A 34 3.07 -0.29 -2.74
N GLU A 35 4.23 -0.93 -2.58
CA GLU A 35 5.24 -1.07 -3.65
C GLU A 35 4.72 -1.94 -4.82
N ARG A 36 4.14 -3.12 -4.53
CA ARG A 36 3.60 -4.03 -5.56
C ARG A 36 2.41 -3.43 -6.32
N THR A 37 1.65 -2.56 -5.69
CA THR A 37 0.54 -1.83 -6.31
C THR A 37 0.97 -0.57 -7.07
N ASP A 38 2.26 -0.20 -7.00
CA ASP A 38 2.82 1.04 -7.55
C ASP A 38 2.15 2.30 -6.97
N ALA A 39 1.65 2.21 -5.72
CA ALA A 39 0.81 3.23 -5.10
C ALA A 39 1.52 4.57 -4.88
N PHE A 40 2.85 4.59 -4.84
CA PHE A 40 3.64 5.80 -4.68
C PHE A 40 3.71 6.63 -5.96
N ARG A 41 3.77 5.98 -7.12
CA ARG A 41 3.84 6.65 -8.44
C ARG A 41 2.46 6.83 -9.05
N ARG A 42 1.55 5.88 -8.81
CA ARG A 42 0.20 5.80 -9.40
C ARG A 42 -0.84 5.51 -8.30
N PRO A 43 -1.11 6.46 -7.39
CA PRO A 43 -2.04 6.25 -6.28
C PRO A 43 -3.45 5.82 -6.74
N GLU A 44 -3.87 6.25 -7.93
CA GLU A 44 -5.14 5.87 -8.54
C GLU A 44 -5.27 4.36 -8.83
N ARG A 45 -4.15 3.63 -8.99
CA ARG A 45 -4.17 2.17 -9.13
C ARG A 45 -4.59 1.48 -7.84
N LEU A 46 -4.09 1.97 -6.70
CA LEU A 46 -4.47 1.46 -5.38
C LEU A 46 -5.94 1.78 -5.09
N GLU A 47 -6.39 2.99 -5.38
CA GLU A 47 -7.79 3.40 -5.17
C GLU A 47 -8.76 2.52 -5.98
N ARG A 48 -8.51 2.32 -7.27
CA ARG A 48 -9.35 1.43 -8.10
C ARG A 48 -9.31 -0.02 -7.64
N LEU A 49 -8.17 -0.48 -7.12
CA LEU A 49 -8.06 -1.82 -6.56
C LEU A 49 -8.90 -1.96 -5.29
N MET A 50 -8.90 -0.95 -4.41
CA MET A 50 -9.77 -0.93 -3.23
C MET A 50 -11.24 -0.93 -3.61
N ASP A 51 -11.66 -0.11 -4.59
CA ASP A 51 -13.04 -0.09 -5.08
C ASP A 51 -13.48 -1.46 -5.62
N LEU A 52 -12.60 -2.13 -6.38
CA LEU A 52 -12.85 -3.48 -6.89
C LEU A 52 -12.99 -4.49 -5.75
N CYS A 53 -12.12 -4.44 -4.73
CA CYS A 53 -12.19 -5.32 -3.58
C CYS A 53 -13.48 -5.10 -2.78
N GLU A 54 -13.95 -3.86 -2.61
CA GLU A 54 -15.24 -3.57 -1.95
C GLU A 54 -16.42 -4.15 -2.74
N CYS A 55 -16.39 -4.03 -4.06
CA CYS A 55 -17.39 -4.66 -4.93
C CYS A 55 -17.37 -6.19 -4.81
N ASP A 56 -16.19 -6.81 -4.78
CA ASP A 56 -16.01 -8.27 -4.64
C ASP A 56 -16.54 -8.77 -3.29
N LEU A 57 -16.18 -8.10 -2.19
CA LEU A 57 -16.67 -8.41 -0.85
C LEU A 57 -18.20 -8.36 -0.78
N LYS A 58 -18.81 -7.32 -1.36
CA LYS A 58 -20.26 -7.16 -1.42
C LYS A 58 -20.91 -8.25 -2.27
N ALA A 59 -20.35 -8.57 -3.43
CA ALA A 59 -20.85 -9.63 -4.31
C ALA A 59 -20.79 -11.02 -3.65
N ARG A 60 -19.79 -11.24 -2.79
CA ARG A 60 -19.63 -12.45 -1.97
C ARG A 60 -20.49 -12.46 -0.70
N GLY A 61 -21.28 -11.41 -0.44
CA GLY A 61 -22.14 -11.30 0.74
C GLY A 61 -21.36 -11.16 2.06
N LEU A 62 -20.11 -10.70 2.01
CA LEU A 62 -19.28 -10.54 3.20
C LEU A 62 -19.53 -9.17 3.85
N ALA A 63 -19.67 -9.14 5.17
CA ALA A 63 -19.91 -7.92 5.95
C ALA A 63 -18.64 -7.08 6.24
N ARG A 64 -17.47 -7.54 5.78
CA ARG A 64 -16.20 -6.83 5.98
C ARG A 64 -16.00 -5.74 4.92
N THR A 65 -15.24 -4.71 5.26
CA THR A 65 -14.87 -3.61 4.36
C THR A 65 -13.37 -3.59 4.12
N VAL A 66 -12.95 -3.00 3.00
CA VAL A 66 -11.53 -2.73 2.77
C VAL A 66 -11.05 -1.67 3.77
N PRO A 67 -9.90 -1.86 4.44
CA PRO A 67 -9.33 -0.91 5.39
C PRO A 67 -8.69 0.29 4.66
N ARG A 68 -9.50 1.06 3.93
CA ARG A 68 -9.05 2.13 3.02
C ARG A 68 -8.20 3.16 3.72
N GLU A 69 -8.66 3.65 4.87
CA GLU A 69 -7.98 4.71 5.60
C GLU A 69 -6.60 4.27 6.07
N ARG A 70 -6.49 3.04 6.59
CA ARG A 70 -5.20 2.45 6.96
C ARG A 70 -4.23 2.37 5.78
N LEU A 71 -4.69 1.96 4.61
CA LEU A 71 -3.88 1.90 3.38
C LEU A 71 -3.42 3.30 2.92
N ARG A 72 -4.30 4.31 3.00
CA ARG A 72 -3.97 5.70 2.66
C ARG A 72 -2.98 6.31 3.64
N LEU A 73 -3.22 6.17 4.95
CA LEU A 73 -2.32 6.63 6.01
C LEU A 73 -0.93 6.00 5.87
N ALA A 74 -0.84 4.68 5.66
CA ALA A 74 0.43 4.02 5.43
C ALA A 74 1.16 4.57 4.18
N ARG A 75 0.44 4.80 3.08
CA ARG A 75 1.02 5.40 1.87
C ARG A 75 1.57 6.80 2.13
N GLU A 76 0.80 7.65 2.80
CA GLU A 76 1.18 9.03 3.11
C GLU A 76 2.37 9.08 4.06
N ALA A 77 2.38 8.24 5.09
CA ALA A 77 3.50 8.09 6.00
C ALA A 77 4.80 7.70 5.29
N ALA A 78 4.76 6.71 4.40
CA ALA A 78 5.93 6.31 3.62
C ALA A 78 6.37 7.36 2.58
N LEU A 79 5.44 8.15 2.01
CA LEU A 79 5.77 9.27 1.13
C LEU A 79 6.39 10.45 1.88
N GLY A 80 6.02 10.66 3.14
CA GLY A 80 6.52 11.75 3.97
C GLY A 80 7.96 11.59 4.44
N VAL A 81 8.61 10.46 4.16
CA VAL A 81 10.02 10.22 4.51
C VAL A 81 10.94 11.09 3.64
N ASP A 82 11.86 11.83 4.26
CA ASP A 82 12.91 12.57 3.56
C ASP A 82 13.99 11.61 3.03
N ALA A 83 13.72 11.04 1.85
CA ALA A 83 14.62 10.12 1.18
C ALA A 83 15.98 10.77 0.84
N ALA A 84 16.03 12.08 0.62
CA ALA A 84 17.27 12.78 0.27
C ALA A 84 18.18 12.93 1.49
N ALA A 85 17.63 13.30 2.65
CA ALA A 85 18.38 13.33 3.90
C ALA A 85 18.91 11.93 4.25
N ILE A 86 18.06 10.91 4.20
CA ILE A 86 18.47 9.53 4.49
C ILE A 86 19.56 9.06 3.54
N ALA A 87 19.46 9.38 2.24
CA ALA A 87 20.47 9.01 1.26
C ALA A 87 21.83 9.69 1.53
N ARG A 88 21.83 10.96 1.96
CA ARG A 88 23.06 11.67 2.35
C ARG A 88 23.72 11.04 3.57
N ASP A 89 22.92 10.65 4.56
CA ASP A 89 23.43 10.12 5.82
C ASP A 89 23.82 8.63 5.72
N ASN A 90 23.28 7.91 4.73
CA ASN A 90 23.46 6.46 4.54
C ASN A 90 23.93 6.11 3.11
N PRO A 91 25.04 6.67 2.59
CA PRO A 91 25.43 6.54 1.19
C PRO A 91 25.74 5.09 0.75
N GLN A 92 26.12 4.21 1.69
CA GLN A 92 26.43 2.80 1.42
C GLN A 92 25.21 1.88 1.43
N SER A 93 24.06 2.36 1.91
CA SER A 93 22.86 1.53 2.15
C SER A 93 21.57 2.25 1.76
N VAL A 94 21.64 3.24 0.86
CA VAL A 94 20.53 4.14 0.51
C VAL A 94 19.18 3.42 0.32
N PRO A 95 19.06 2.35 -0.51
CA PRO A 95 17.77 1.71 -0.72
C PRO A 95 17.22 1.07 0.55
N ALA A 96 18.07 0.36 1.30
CA ALA A 96 17.68 -0.32 2.54
C ALA A 96 17.33 0.69 3.64
N ALA A 97 18.08 1.79 3.75
CA ALA A 97 17.84 2.84 4.73
C ALA A 97 16.51 3.56 4.48
N ILE A 98 16.20 3.89 3.22
CA ILE A 98 14.91 4.49 2.85
C ILE A 98 13.76 3.53 3.13
N HIS A 99 13.92 2.25 2.76
CA HIS A 99 12.89 1.24 2.97
C HIS A 99 12.60 1.03 4.47
N ALA A 100 13.64 0.90 5.30
CA ALA A 100 13.51 0.81 6.76
C ALA A 100 12.83 2.05 7.36
N ALA A 101 13.19 3.25 6.91
CA ALA A 101 12.57 4.48 7.38
C ALA A 101 11.08 4.57 7.01
N ARG A 102 10.70 4.13 5.80
CA ARG A 102 9.29 4.04 5.39
C ARG A 102 8.51 3.05 6.24
N SER A 103 9.07 1.87 6.48
CA SER A 103 8.46 0.82 7.30
C SER A 103 8.26 1.31 8.74
N ALA A 104 9.26 1.97 9.32
CA ALA A 104 9.17 2.61 10.64
C ALA A 104 8.11 3.71 10.68
N ARG A 105 8.07 4.60 9.68
CA ARG A 105 7.09 5.69 9.65
C ARG A 105 5.66 5.19 9.47
N ILE A 106 5.46 4.10 8.72
CA ILE A 106 4.18 3.40 8.67
C ILE A 106 3.82 2.86 10.06
N ALA A 107 4.78 2.22 10.75
CA ALA A 107 4.54 1.63 12.07
C ALA A 107 3.99 2.65 13.08
N GLU A 108 4.56 3.86 13.10
CA GLU A 108 4.10 4.95 13.95
C GLU A 108 2.62 5.28 13.71
N VAL A 109 2.24 5.58 12.46
CA VAL A 109 0.87 6.04 12.17
C VAL A 109 -0.19 4.94 12.24
N VAL A 110 0.19 3.67 12.08
CA VAL A 110 -0.77 2.55 12.07
C VAL A 110 -0.91 1.83 13.42
N GLN A 111 -0.12 2.23 14.42
CA GLN A 111 -0.24 1.83 15.82
C GLN A 111 -1.02 2.86 16.66
N GLU A 112 -1.07 4.12 16.22
CA GLU A 112 -1.74 5.23 16.90
C GLU A 112 -3.26 5.33 16.62
N GLY A 113 -3.84 4.41 15.83
CA GLY A 113 -5.27 4.34 15.51
C GLY A 113 -5.83 2.93 15.62
#